data_AF-A0A1I7Y3Z3-F1
#
_entry.id   AF-A0A1I7Y3Z3-F1
#
_cell.length_a   1.000
_cell.length_b   1.000
_cell.length_c   1.000
_cell.angle_alpha   90.00
_cell.angle_beta   90.00
_cell.angle_gamma   90.00
#
_symmetry.space_group_name_H-M   'P 1'
#
loop_
_entity.id
_entity.type
_entity.pdbx_description
1 polymer ?
#
loop_
_entity_poly.entity_id
_entity_poly.type
_entity_poly.pdbx_seq_one_letter_code
_entity_poly.pdbx_strand_id
1 'polypeptide(L)'
;MRQSLIFAFEVIAGKQKNAEKENDFIYHERIPKFEDLEIPEGQLLAKPVSFDAQDRSILGDDLFAQLLPVSVIKAISVYEEQKTNLRRKVEERIDRKNEELEDYFRRLNLDEINVDSEPDKLALPEDLLTANATFSAQPEAFAEIVNKLHELGNRSREAEAKLNELKVRLDAIDLPEIISDKGYEVISRTLQKRIELFTENRDKDTNLQNTIADESEHIRILSMPISEFKKTIVEDP
;
A
#
# COMPACT_ATOMS: atom_id res chain seq x y z
N MET A 1 -10.95 53.67 -43.06
CA MET A 1 -9.95 54.64 -42.55
C MET A 1 -10.01 56.00 -43.23
N ARG A 2 -9.87 56.15 -44.56
CA ARG A 2 -9.87 57.49 -45.21
C ARG A 2 -11.14 58.33 -44.95
N GLN A 3 -12.33 57.71 -44.99
CA GLN A 3 -13.59 58.41 -44.70
C GLN A 3 -13.69 58.90 -43.25
N SER A 4 -13.18 58.13 -42.29
CA SER A 4 -13.17 58.50 -40.87
C SER A 4 -12.26 59.70 -40.60
N LEU A 5 -11.12 59.80 -41.30
CA LEU A 5 -10.20 60.93 -41.20
C LEU A 5 -10.79 62.21 -41.80
N ILE A 6 -11.46 62.08 -42.96
CA ILE A 6 -12.14 63.21 -43.60
C ILE A 6 -13.25 63.73 -42.67
N PHE A 7 -14.05 62.83 -42.10
CA PHE A 7 -15.10 63.21 -41.14
C PHE A 7 -14.52 63.92 -39.90
N ALA A 8 -13.48 63.38 -39.29
CA ALA A 8 -12.82 64.03 -38.14
C ALA A 8 -12.31 65.43 -38.50
N PHE A 9 -11.70 65.58 -39.68
CA PHE A 9 -11.20 66.87 -40.16
C PHE A 9 -12.33 67.88 -40.40
N GLU A 10 -13.42 67.47 -41.05
CA GLU A 10 -14.59 68.32 -41.29
C GLU A 10 -15.22 68.79 -39.97
N VAL A 11 -15.35 67.90 -38.99
CA VAL A 11 -15.89 68.26 -37.67
C VAL A 11 -14.97 69.22 -36.92
N ILE A 12 -13.66 68.96 -36.91
CA ILE A 12 -12.67 69.83 -36.24
C ILE A 12 -12.65 71.22 -36.91
N ALA A 13 -12.54 71.28 -38.23
CA ALA A 13 -12.52 72.54 -38.98
C ALA A 13 -13.83 73.33 -38.81
N GLY A 14 -14.97 72.63 -38.80
CA GLY A 14 -16.27 73.25 -38.53
C GLY A 14 -16.37 73.86 -37.13
N LYS A 15 -15.90 73.14 -36.10
CA LYS A 15 -15.88 73.63 -34.71
C LYS A 15 -14.90 74.78 -34.52
N GLN A 16 -13.70 74.69 -35.11
CA GLN A 16 -12.69 75.74 -35.07
C GLN A 16 -13.24 77.03 -35.68
N LYS A 17 -13.80 76.98 -36.89
CA LYS A 17 -14.33 78.17 -37.57
C LYS A 17 -15.45 78.85 -36.78
N ASN A 18 -16.30 78.08 -36.11
CA ASN A 18 -17.35 78.65 -35.26
C ASN A 18 -16.77 79.31 -34.01
N ALA A 19 -15.78 78.68 -33.36
CA ALA A 19 -15.11 79.24 -32.19
C ALA A 19 -14.33 80.53 -32.53
N GLU A 20 -13.64 80.57 -33.67
CA GLU A 20 -12.96 81.79 -34.18
C GLU A 20 -13.97 82.92 -34.38
N LYS A 21 -15.10 82.64 -35.04
CA LYS A 21 -16.15 83.65 -35.24
C LYS A 21 -16.71 84.15 -33.91
N GLU A 22 -17.06 83.28 -32.97
CA GLU A 22 -17.58 83.73 -31.67
C GLU A 22 -16.54 84.53 -30.87
N ASN A 23 -15.27 84.14 -30.93
CA ASN A 23 -14.19 84.87 -30.27
C ASN A 23 -13.97 86.26 -30.89
N ASP A 24 -13.98 86.37 -32.22
CA ASP A 24 -13.78 87.65 -32.93
C ASP A 24 -14.93 88.65 -32.73
N PHE A 25 -16.17 88.16 -32.55
CA PHE A 25 -17.35 89.04 -32.42
C PHE A 25 -17.78 89.30 -30.97
N ILE A 26 -17.52 88.37 -30.05
CA ILE A 26 -18.07 88.42 -28.68
C ILE A 26 -16.95 88.44 -27.63
N TYR A 27 -16.09 87.42 -27.59
CA TYR A 27 -15.25 87.18 -26.41
C TYR A 27 -13.89 87.89 -26.43
N HIS A 28 -13.29 88.10 -27.60
CA HIS A 28 -11.98 88.74 -27.80
C HIS A 28 -10.86 88.16 -26.92
N GLU A 29 -10.93 86.87 -26.64
CA GLU A 29 -9.95 86.18 -25.79
C GLU A 29 -8.66 85.91 -26.58
N ARG A 30 -7.52 86.01 -25.90
CA ARG A 30 -6.22 85.73 -26.50
C ARG A 30 -6.06 84.22 -26.68
N ILE A 31 -5.72 83.80 -27.89
CA ILE A 31 -5.40 82.41 -28.19
C ILE A 31 -4.11 82.01 -27.45
N PRO A 32 -4.15 81.04 -26.52
CA PRO A 32 -2.97 80.58 -25.79
C PRO A 32 -2.00 79.84 -26.71
N LYS A 33 -0.72 79.78 -26.34
CA LYS A 33 0.26 78.95 -27.06
C LYS A 33 0.13 77.51 -26.58
N PHE A 34 0.57 76.57 -27.42
CA PHE A 34 0.50 75.14 -27.11
C PHE A 34 1.24 74.76 -25.81
N GLU A 35 2.33 75.46 -25.49
CA GLU A 35 3.14 75.25 -24.28
C GLU A 35 2.40 75.63 -22.99
N ASP A 36 1.41 76.52 -23.09
CA ASP A 36 0.62 77.01 -21.95
C ASP A 36 -0.61 76.11 -21.68
N LEU A 37 -0.87 75.11 -22.54
CA LEU A 37 -2.00 74.21 -22.40
C LEU A 37 -1.67 73.04 -21.48
N GLU A 38 -2.57 72.74 -20.54
CA GLU A 38 -2.50 71.53 -19.72
C GLU A 38 -2.71 70.30 -20.61
N ILE A 39 -1.75 69.37 -20.60
CA ILE A 39 -1.84 68.12 -21.35
C ILE A 39 -2.79 67.18 -20.60
N PRO A 40 -3.87 66.68 -21.24
CA PRO A 40 -4.79 65.77 -20.57
C PRO A 40 -4.09 64.45 -20.21
N GLU A 41 -4.29 63.99 -18.97
CA GLU A 41 -3.74 62.71 -18.52
C GLU A 41 -4.49 61.55 -19.20
N GLY A 42 -3.72 60.66 -19.84
CA GLY A 42 -4.27 59.44 -20.42
C GLY A 42 -4.59 58.41 -19.34
N GLN A 43 -5.86 57.97 -19.28
CA GLN A 43 -6.24 56.85 -18.41
C GLN A 43 -6.11 55.51 -19.16
N LEU A 44 -5.33 54.58 -18.61
CA LEU A 44 -5.20 53.23 -19.17
C LEU A 44 -6.45 52.41 -18.82
N LEU A 45 -7.34 52.21 -19.80
CA LEU A 45 -8.58 51.45 -19.62
C LEU A 45 -8.43 49.94 -19.83
N ALA A 46 -7.30 49.50 -20.40
CA ALA A 46 -7.03 48.09 -20.63
C ALA A 46 -6.04 47.55 -19.59
N LYS A 47 -6.36 46.37 -19.02
CA LYS A 47 -5.43 45.62 -18.17
C LYS A 47 -4.91 44.40 -18.95
N PRO A 48 -3.62 44.05 -18.84
CA PRO A 48 -3.12 42.81 -19.40
C PRO A 48 -3.78 41.63 -18.67
N VAL A 49 -4.26 40.65 -19.44
CA VAL A 49 -4.80 39.40 -18.88
C VAL A 49 -3.63 38.45 -18.64
N SER A 50 -3.56 37.87 -17.44
CA SER A 50 -2.58 36.84 -17.12
C SER A 50 -2.90 35.54 -17.85
N PHE A 51 -1.89 34.89 -18.40
CA PHE A 51 -2.04 33.56 -18.97
C PHE A 51 -2.29 32.54 -17.85
N ASP A 52 -3.43 31.86 -17.91
CA ASP A 52 -3.71 30.71 -17.06
C ASP A 52 -3.62 29.43 -17.90
N ALA A 53 -2.62 28.60 -17.58
CA ALA A 53 -2.41 27.32 -18.23
C ALA A 53 -3.48 26.28 -17.90
N GLN A 54 -4.35 26.55 -16.91
CA GLN A 54 -5.42 25.66 -16.45
C GLN A 54 -6.81 26.22 -16.75
N ASP A 55 -6.92 27.13 -17.72
CA ASP A 55 -8.21 27.69 -18.10
C ASP A 55 -9.15 26.60 -18.67
N ARG A 56 -10.12 26.21 -17.85
CA ARG A 56 -11.14 25.21 -18.17
C ARG A 56 -12.04 25.65 -19.32
N SER A 57 -12.12 26.95 -19.61
CA SER A 57 -12.91 27.45 -20.74
C SER A 57 -12.29 27.06 -22.10
N ILE A 58 -10.99 26.77 -22.15
CA ILE A 58 -10.26 26.39 -23.37
C ILE A 58 -9.96 24.90 -23.36
N LEU A 59 -9.56 24.35 -22.21
CA LEU A 59 -9.08 22.97 -22.07
C LEU A 59 -10.19 21.94 -21.81
N GLY A 60 -11.39 22.37 -21.43
CA GLY A 60 -12.50 21.47 -21.09
C GLY A 60 -12.30 20.76 -19.74
N ASP A 61 -13.01 19.65 -19.54
CA ASP A 61 -12.96 18.88 -18.29
C ASP A 61 -11.66 18.07 -18.14
N ASP A 62 -11.13 18.03 -16.92
CA ASP A 62 -9.91 17.30 -16.60
C ASP A 62 -10.14 15.78 -16.58
N LEU A 63 -9.60 15.09 -17.59
CA LEU A 63 -9.66 13.63 -17.74
C LEU A 63 -8.93 12.86 -16.62
N PHE A 64 -7.99 13.51 -15.93
CA PHE A 64 -7.13 12.89 -14.91
C PHE A 64 -7.40 13.44 -13.51
N ALA A 65 -8.55 14.07 -13.28
CA ALA A 65 -8.91 14.61 -11.97
C ALA A 65 -8.89 13.55 -10.84
N GLN A 66 -9.05 12.27 -11.18
CA GLN A 66 -8.96 11.15 -10.23
C GLN A 66 -7.54 10.62 -10.03
N LEU A 67 -6.59 10.97 -10.90
CA LEU A 67 -5.21 10.54 -10.80
C LEU A 67 -4.47 11.38 -9.76
N LEU A 68 -4.05 10.73 -8.68
CA LEU A 68 -3.29 11.39 -7.64
C LEU A 68 -1.86 11.73 -8.12
N PRO A 69 -1.29 12.88 -7.71
CA PRO A 69 0.09 13.19 -7.98
C PRO A 69 1.04 12.11 -7.43
N VAL A 70 2.13 11.83 -8.15
CA VAL A 70 3.12 10.81 -7.76
C VAL A 70 3.72 11.11 -6.38
N SER A 71 3.84 12.39 -6.00
CA SER A 71 4.28 12.80 -4.67
C SER A 71 3.34 12.30 -3.57
N VAL A 72 2.03 12.35 -3.80
CA VAL A 72 1.00 11.85 -2.88
C VAL A 72 1.05 10.33 -2.81
N ILE A 73 1.14 9.65 -3.95
CA ILE A 73 1.24 8.18 -4.00
C ILE A 73 2.49 7.69 -3.24
N LYS A 74 3.63 8.36 -3.44
CA LYS A 74 4.87 8.04 -2.72
C LYS A 74 4.73 8.28 -1.22
N ALA A 75 4.11 9.38 -0.81
CA ALA A 75 3.86 9.68 0.60
C ALA A 75 2.95 8.62 1.26
N ILE A 76 1.89 8.18 0.56
CA ILE A 76 1.00 7.11 1.04
C ILE A 76 1.79 5.80 1.22
N SER A 77 2.62 5.43 0.24
CA SER A 77 3.46 4.23 0.33
C SER A 77 4.39 4.26 1.56
N VAL A 78 5.04 5.40 1.82
CA VAL A 78 5.93 5.57 2.97
C VAL A 78 5.13 5.49 4.28
N TYR A 79 3.94 6.10 4.32
CA TYR A 79 3.08 6.06 5.49
C TYR A 79 2.65 4.63 5.84
N GLU A 80 2.19 3.84 4.87
CA GLU A 80 1.78 2.45 5.10
C GLU A 80 2.95 1.56 5.52
N GLU A 81 4.15 1.81 5.00
CA GLU A 81 5.37 1.14 5.46
C GLU A 81 5.67 1.45 6.94
N GLN A 82 5.62 2.73 7.33
CA GLN A 82 5.85 3.14 8.72
C GLN A 82 4.79 2.57 9.67
N LYS A 83 3.52 2.55 9.25
CA LYS A 83 2.42 1.94 10.02
C LYS A 83 2.64 0.44 10.22
N THR A 84 3.06 -0.27 9.17
CA THR A 84 3.38 -1.71 9.24
C THR A 84 4.57 -1.96 10.17
N ASN A 85 5.60 -1.12 10.09
CA ASN A 85 6.76 -1.21 10.97
C ASN A 85 6.40 -0.96 12.44
N LEU A 86 5.56 0.05 12.70
CA LEU A 86 5.04 0.33 14.04
C LEU A 86 4.25 -0.85 14.59
N ARG A 87 3.35 -1.43 13.78
CA ARG A 87 2.57 -2.61 14.16
C ARG A 87 3.48 -3.77 14.55
N ARG A 88 4.46 -4.13 13.72
CA ARG A 88 5.43 -5.20 14.01
C ARG A 88 6.17 -4.96 15.32
N LYS A 89 6.66 -3.74 15.55
CA LYS A 89 7.36 -3.38 16.80
C LYS A 89 6.47 -3.55 18.04
N VAL A 90 5.18 -3.24 17.92
CA VAL A 90 4.22 -3.41 19.01
C VAL A 90 3.93 -4.89 19.23
N GLU A 91 3.71 -5.67 18.16
CA GLU A 91 3.52 -7.13 18.23
C GLU A 91 4.75 -7.80 18.89
N GLU A 92 5.97 -7.52 18.43
CA GLU A 92 7.21 -8.03 19.04
C GLU A 92 7.37 -7.63 20.52
N ARG A 93 6.82 -6.49 20.94
CA ARG A 93 6.85 -6.07 22.34
C ARG A 93 5.82 -6.85 23.17
N ILE A 94 4.65 -7.11 22.60
CA ILE A 94 3.61 -7.93 23.24
C ILE A 94 4.12 -9.36 23.39
N ASP A 95 4.65 -9.95 22.32
CA ASP A 95 5.15 -11.33 22.31
C ASP A 95 6.24 -11.53 23.38
N ARG A 96 7.23 -10.63 23.44
CA ARG A 96 8.26 -10.66 24.51
C ARG A 96 7.68 -10.55 25.91
N LYS A 97 6.66 -9.73 26.13
CA LYS A 97 6.04 -9.60 27.46
C LYS A 97 5.18 -10.80 27.82
N ASN A 98 4.56 -11.44 26.85
CA ASN A 98 3.87 -12.71 27.05
C ASN A 98 4.87 -13.81 27.37
N GLU A 99 5.98 -13.91 26.64
CA GLU A 99 7.07 -14.87 26.96
C GLU A 99 7.62 -14.66 28.37
N GLU A 100 7.92 -13.41 28.77
CA GLU A 100 8.36 -13.10 30.14
C GLU A 100 7.32 -13.51 31.20
N LEU A 101 6.02 -13.35 30.89
CA LEU A 101 4.93 -13.69 31.79
C LEU A 101 4.77 -15.21 31.92
N GLU A 102 4.81 -15.95 30.81
CA GLU A 102 4.81 -17.42 30.78
C GLU A 102 5.99 -17.98 31.56
N ASP A 103 7.20 -17.42 31.37
CA ASP A 103 8.38 -17.79 32.16
C ASP A 103 8.18 -17.54 33.65
N TYR A 104 7.48 -16.47 34.02
CA TYR A 104 7.17 -16.16 35.41
C TYR A 104 6.16 -17.14 36.01
N PHE A 105 5.10 -17.50 35.26
CA PHE A 105 4.13 -18.53 35.66
C PHE A 105 4.80 -19.87 35.88
N ARG A 106 5.67 -20.30 34.95
CA ARG A 106 6.46 -21.53 35.08
C ARG A 106 7.34 -21.53 36.32
N ARG A 107 8.02 -20.42 36.63
CA ARG A 107 8.88 -20.32 37.83
C ARG A 107 8.12 -20.38 39.14
N LEU A 108 6.88 -19.91 39.13
CA LEU A 108 6.03 -19.94 40.31
C LEU A 108 5.34 -21.28 40.51
N ASN A 109 5.50 -22.25 39.58
CA ASN A 109 4.75 -23.51 39.55
C ASN A 109 3.26 -23.28 39.86
N LEU A 110 2.69 -22.16 39.41
CA LEU A 110 1.29 -21.83 39.70
C LEU A 110 0.34 -22.86 39.08
N ASP A 111 0.80 -23.54 38.02
CA ASP A 111 0.12 -24.67 37.40
C ASP A 111 0.02 -25.90 38.34
N GLU A 112 0.88 -25.99 39.36
CA GLU A 112 0.84 -27.04 40.39
C GLU A 112 0.08 -26.62 41.66
N ILE A 113 -0.18 -25.31 41.85
CA ILE A 113 -0.93 -24.81 43.02
C ILE A 113 -2.42 -24.96 42.75
N ASN A 114 -2.89 -26.20 42.84
CA ASN A 114 -4.30 -26.52 42.88
C ASN A 114 -4.86 -26.14 44.27
N VAL A 115 -5.45 -24.94 44.37
CA VAL A 115 -6.02 -24.43 45.63
C VAL A 115 -7.27 -25.21 46.06
N ASP A 116 -7.86 -26.03 45.17
CA ASP A 116 -9.18 -26.64 45.37
C ASP A 116 -9.21 -28.18 45.45
N SER A 117 -8.08 -28.91 45.41
CA SER A 117 -8.12 -30.39 45.40
C SER A 117 -7.42 -31.07 46.59
N GLU A 118 -8.15 -31.98 47.24
CA GLU A 118 -7.68 -32.88 48.30
C GLU A 118 -6.46 -33.73 47.88
N PRO A 119 -5.58 -34.12 48.83
CA PRO A 119 -4.26 -34.68 48.56
C PRO A 119 -4.22 -36.13 48.04
N ASP A 120 -5.35 -36.74 47.69
CA ASP A 120 -5.45 -38.17 47.39
C ASP A 120 -6.16 -38.44 46.06
N LYS A 121 -5.43 -38.25 44.95
CA LYS A 121 -5.49 -39.02 43.70
C LYS A 121 -4.46 -38.47 42.72
N LEU A 122 -3.63 -39.35 42.15
CA LEU A 122 -2.95 -39.10 40.87
C LEU A 122 -4.02 -38.89 39.77
N ALA A 123 -4.70 -37.74 39.77
CA ALA A 123 -5.48 -37.30 38.64
C ALA A 123 -4.50 -36.73 37.62
N LEU A 124 -4.59 -37.19 36.37
CA LEU A 124 -3.85 -36.59 35.25
C LEU A 124 -4.06 -35.06 35.28
N PRO A 125 -3.02 -34.25 34.98
CA PRO A 125 -3.13 -32.80 34.92
C PRO A 125 -4.37 -32.33 34.16
N GLU A 126 -5.08 -31.32 34.68
CA GLU A 126 -6.30 -30.80 34.05
C GLU A 126 -6.07 -30.34 32.61
N ASP A 127 -4.87 -29.86 32.28
CA ASP A 127 -4.48 -29.48 30.92
C ASP A 127 -4.46 -30.68 29.97
N LEU A 128 -3.97 -31.84 30.42
CA LEU A 128 -3.98 -33.07 29.61
C LEU A 128 -5.39 -33.62 29.45
N LEU A 129 -6.24 -33.48 30.47
CA LEU A 129 -7.66 -33.84 30.39
C LEU A 129 -8.42 -32.89 29.45
N THR A 130 -8.11 -31.60 29.48
CA THR A 130 -8.70 -30.56 28.62
C THR A 130 -8.26 -30.75 27.17
N ALA A 131 -6.96 -31.03 26.96
CA ALA A 131 -6.42 -31.36 25.65
C ALA A 131 -7.04 -32.64 25.08
N ASN A 132 -7.12 -33.73 25.86
CA ASN A 132 -7.79 -34.97 25.46
C ASN A 132 -9.28 -34.74 25.17
N ALA A 133 -9.99 -33.94 25.98
CA ALA A 133 -11.39 -33.60 25.72
C ALA A 133 -11.56 -32.83 24.41
N THR A 134 -10.63 -31.92 24.10
CA THR A 134 -10.66 -31.11 22.86
C THR A 134 -10.39 -31.98 21.63
N PHE A 135 -9.34 -32.80 21.66
CA PHE A 135 -9.00 -33.72 20.56
C PHE A 135 -10.02 -34.86 20.41
N SER A 136 -10.59 -35.35 21.51
CA SER A 136 -11.67 -36.34 21.51
C SER A 136 -12.99 -35.75 20.98
N ALA A 137 -13.26 -34.47 21.23
CA ALA A 137 -14.41 -33.75 20.67
C ALA A 137 -14.24 -33.46 19.17
N GLN A 138 -13.00 -33.40 18.68
CA GLN A 138 -12.67 -33.17 17.27
C GLN A 138 -11.84 -34.33 16.68
N PRO A 139 -12.38 -35.55 16.56
CA PRO A 139 -11.65 -36.71 16.05
C PRO A 139 -11.23 -36.55 14.57
N GLU A 140 -11.87 -35.64 13.85
CA GLU A 140 -11.55 -35.29 12.45
C GLU A 140 -10.42 -34.27 12.32
N ALA A 141 -10.03 -33.56 13.39
CA ALA A 141 -9.03 -32.50 13.33
C ALA A 141 -7.66 -33.01 12.84
N PHE A 142 -7.25 -34.19 13.30
CA PHE A 142 -6.00 -34.81 12.84
C PHE A 142 -6.08 -35.21 11.36
N ALA A 143 -7.20 -35.80 10.93
CA ALA A 143 -7.42 -36.12 9.51
C ALA A 143 -7.44 -34.84 8.64
N GLU A 144 -8.00 -33.75 9.14
CA GLU A 144 -7.99 -32.44 8.46
C GLU A 144 -6.57 -31.88 8.34
N ILE A 145 -5.75 -31.98 9.39
CA ILE A 145 -4.33 -31.54 9.37
C ILE A 145 -3.55 -32.35 8.33
N VAL A 146 -3.70 -33.68 8.32
CA VAL A 146 -3.02 -34.55 7.34
C VAL A 146 -3.48 -34.24 5.91
N ASN A 147 -4.78 -33.99 5.70
CA ASN A 147 -5.32 -33.60 4.40
C ASN A 147 -4.77 -32.24 3.94
N LYS A 148 -4.70 -31.24 4.83
CA LYS A 148 -4.09 -29.93 4.54
C LYS A 148 -2.61 -30.05 4.22
N LEU A 149 -1.88 -30.93 4.90
CA LEU A 149 -0.47 -31.20 4.66
C LEU A 149 -0.25 -31.84 3.26
N HIS A 150 -1.13 -32.75 2.87
CA HIS A 150 -1.11 -33.35 1.54
C HIS A 150 -1.46 -32.33 0.45
N GLU A 151 -2.47 -31.48 0.69
CA GLU A 151 -2.81 -30.38 -0.22
C GLU A 151 -1.64 -29.39 -0.37
N LEU A 152 -0.98 -29.05 0.74
CA LEU A 152 0.21 -28.21 0.75
C LEU A 152 1.35 -28.82 -0.08
N GLY A 153 1.61 -30.12 0.10
CA GLY A 153 2.61 -30.85 -0.70
C GLY A 153 2.30 -30.85 -2.20
N ASN A 154 1.03 -31.00 -2.58
CA ASN A 154 0.60 -30.92 -3.98
C ASN A 154 0.78 -29.51 -4.56
N ARG A 155 0.38 -28.47 -3.81
CA ARG A 155 0.56 -27.07 -4.23
C ARG A 155 2.04 -26.70 -4.36
N SER A 156 2.89 -27.23 -3.47
CA SER A 156 4.35 -27.08 -3.55
C SER A 156 4.90 -27.69 -4.84
N ARG A 157 4.56 -28.95 -5.15
CA ARG A 157 4.96 -29.60 -6.42
C ARG A 157 4.46 -28.84 -7.65
N GLU A 158 3.23 -28.34 -7.64
CA GLU A 158 2.68 -27.55 -8.76
C GLU A 158 3.45 -26.24 -8.95
N ALA A 159 3.78 -25.54 -7.86
CA ALA A 159 4.59 -24.34 -7.91
C ALA A 159 6.00 -24.62 -8.43
N GLU A 160 6.63 -25.72 -8.01
CA GLU A 160 7.92 -26.17 -8.51
C GLU A 160 7.90 -26.44 -10.02
N ALA A 161 6.87 -27.16 -10.49
CA ALA A 161 6.71 -27.44 -11.91
C ALA A 161 6.60 -26.14 -12.73
N LYS A 162 5.81 -25.17 -12.26
CA LYS A 162 5.67 -23.86 -12.91
C LYS A 162 6.98 -23.06 -12.90
N LEU A 163 7.73 -23.07 -11.81
CA LEU A 163 9.02 -22.37 -11.72
C LEU A 163 10.07 -23.00 -12.65
N ASN A 164 10.11 -24.34 -12.71
CA ASN A 164 10.99 -25.06 -13.63
C ASN A 164 10.59 -24.84 -15.08
N GLU A 165 9.29 -24.81 -15.40
CA GLU A 165 8.81 -24.46 -16.74
C GLU A 165 9.23 -23.04 -17.14
N LEU A 166 9.07 -22.07 -16.24
CA LEU A 166 9.51 -20.70 -16.48
C LEU A 166 11.03 -20.61 -16.68
N LYS A 167 11.80 -21.39 -15.92
CA LYS A 167 13.26 -21.47 -16.08
C LYS A 167 13.64 -22.03 -17.45
N VAL A 168 13.04 -23.15 -17.86
CA VAL A 168 13.29 -23.74 -19.18
C VAL A 168 12.89 -22.78 -20.31
N ARG A 169 11.76 -22.07 -20.17
CA ARG A 169 11.35 -21.06 -21.16
C ARG A 169 12.30 -19.88 -21.22
N LEU A 170 12.87 -19.48 -20.09
CA LEU A 170 13.84 -18.41 -20.02
C LEU A 170 15.17 -18.85 -20.66
N ASP A 171 15.65 -20.04 -20.32
CA ASP A 171 16.88 -20.64 -20.88
C ASP A 171 16.76 -20.91 -22.39
N ALA A 172 15.55 -21.12 -22.90
CA ALA A 172 15.29 -21.28 -24.34
C ALA A 172 15.41 -19.97 -25.15
N ILE A 173 15.50 -18.81 -24.48
CA ILE A 173 15.71 -17.51 -25.14
C ILE A 173 17.22 -17.33 -25.35
N ASP A 174 17.72 -17.76 -26.51
CA ASP A 174 19.13 -17.67 -26.89
C ASP A 174 19.44 -16.49 -27.84
N LEU A 175 18.64 -15.42 -27.76
CA LEU A 175 18.81 -14.22 -28.58
C LEU A 175 19.69 -13.21 -27.84
N PRO A 176 20.93 -12.92 -28.32
CA PRO A 176 21.87 -12.06 -27.60
C PRO A 176 21.40 -10.61 -27.42
N GLU A 177 20.52 -10.11 -28.29
CA GLU A 177 19.88 -8.79 -28.14
C GLU A 177 18.87 -8.74 -26.97
N ILE A 178 18.23 -9.86 -26.64
CA ILE A 178 17.26 -9.96 -25.54
C ILE A 178 17.99 -10.26 -24.23
N ILE A 179 19.01 -11.10 -24.26
CA ILE A 179 19.81 -11.46 -23.08
C ILE A 179 20.53 -10.23 -22.49
N SER A 180 20.92 -9.28 -23.34
CA SER A 180 21.54 -8.01 -22.92
C SER A 180 20.54 -6.92 -22.51
N ASP A 181 19.24 -7.16 -22.66
CA ASP A 181 18.23 -6.23 -22.20
C ASP A 181 18.11 -6.25 -20.66
N LYS A 182 17.96 -5.05 -20.08
CA LYS A 182 17.80 -4.89 -18.63
C LYS A 182 16.55 -5.60 -18.12
N GLY A 183 15.50 -5.71 -18.94
CA GLY A 183 14.29 -6.44 -18.60
C GLY A 183 14.56 -7.93 -18.39
N TYR A 184 15.30 -8.55 -19.31
CA TYR A 184 15.67 -9.96 -19.22
C TYR A 184 16.54 -10.26 -17.99
N GLU A 185 17.56 -9.43 -17.72
CA GLU A 185 18.40 -9.60 -16.52
C GLU A 185 17.59 -9.51 -15.22
N VAL A 186 16.63 -8.58 -15.14
CA VAL A 186 15.77 -8.43 -13.95
C VAL A 186 14.85 -9.64 -13.78
N ILE A 187 14.26 -10.13 -14.88
CA ILE A 187 13.39 -11.32 -14.86
C ILE A 187 14.21 -12.55 -14.45
N SER A 188 15.39 -12.74 -15.03
CA SER A 188 16.30 -13.84 -14.69
C SER A 188 16.71 -13.82 -13.22
N ARG A 189 17.17 -12.67 -12.72
CA ARG A 189 17.55 -12.50 -11.30
C ARG A 189 16.36 -12.73 -10.36
N THR A 190 15.17 -12.27 -10.74
CA THR A 190 13.95 -12.44 -9.93
C THR A 190 13.53 -13.91 -9.89
N LEU A 191 13.59 -14.60 -11.02
CA LEU A 191 13.29 -16.03 -11.11
C LEU A 191 14.28 -16.85 -10.28
N GLN A 192 15.58 -16.57 -10.39
CA GLN A 192 16.63 -17.20 -9.60
C GLN A 192 16.35 -17.05 -8.10
N LYS A 193 16.09 -15.82 -7.63
CA LYS A 193 15.76 -15.53 -6.23
C LYS A 193 14.48 -16.25 -5.78
N ARG A 194 13.48 -16.36 -6.67
CA ARG A 194 12.23 -17.05 -6.35
C ARG A 194 12.43 -18.56 -6.20
N ILE A 195 13.28 -19.16 -7.03
CA ILE A 195 13.66 -20.57 -6.93
C ILE A 195 14.42 -20.83 -5.62
N GLU A 196 15.38 -19.99 -5.26
CA GLU A 196 16.12 -20.11 -4.00
C GLU A 196 15.18 -20.05 -2.77
N LEU A 197 14.30 -19.05 -2.72
CA LEU A 197 13.31 -18.94 -1.64
C LEU A 197 12.35 -20.12 -1.62
N PHE A 198 11.98 -20.65 -2.80
CA PHE A 198 11.13 -21.82 -2.88
C PHE A 198 11.84 -23.07 -2.34
N THR A 199 13.12 -23.26 -2.65
CA THR A 199 13.91 -24.37 -2.10
C THR A 199 14.04 -24.28 -0.58
N GLU A 200 14.29 -23.09 -0.03
CA GLU A 200 14.37 -22.88 1.43
C GLU A 200 13.03 -23.20 2.11
N ASN A 201 11.91 -22.75 1.53
CA ASN A 201 10.58 -23.04 2.06
C ASN A 201 10.23 -24.52 1.97
N ARG A 202 10.65 -25.20 0.89
CA ARG A 202 10.46 -26.64 0.76
C ARG A 202 11.20 -27.40 1.86
N ASP A 203 12.41 -26.98 2.20
CA ASP A 203 13.16 -27.62 3.28
C ASP A 203 12.45 -27.41 4.64
N LYS A 204 11.88 -26.22 4.88
CA LYS A 204 11.01 -25.98 6.04
C LYS A 204 9.75 -26.84 6.04
N ASP A 205 9.09 -27.00 4.89
CA ASP A 205 7.91 -27.85 4.74
C ASP A 205 8.25 -29.32 5.04
N THR A 206 9.42 -29.80 4.57
CA THR A 206 9.87 -31.17 4.90
C THR A 206 10.15 -31.34 6.39
N ASN A 207 10.72 -30.32 7.04
CA ASN A 207 10.93 -30.36 8.48
C ASN A 207 9.59 -30.40 9.23
N LEU A 208 8.62 -29.57 8.84
CA LEU A 208 7.27 -29.59 9.40
C LEU A 208 6.59 -30.94 9.20
N GLN A 209 6.73 -31.56 8.02
CA GLN A 209 6.20 -32.90 7.76
C GLN A 209 6.81 -33.95 8.68
N ASN A 210 8.13 -33.89 8.93
CA ASN A 210 8.81 -34.79 9.85
C ASN A 210 8.34 -34.56 11.30
N THR A 211 8.27 -33.31 11.76
CA THR A 211 7.77 -32.99 13.11
C THR A 211 6.34 -33.45 13.31
N ILE A 212 5.45 -33.24 12.33
CA ILE A 212 4.07 -33.73 12.41
C ILE A 212 4.03 -35.26 12.39
N ALA A 213 4.92 -35.93 11.65
CA ALA A 213 5.00 -37.39 11.67
C ALA A 213 5.44 -37.91 13.05
N ASP A 214 6.43 -37.26 13.67
CA ASP A 214 6.90 -37.60 15.03
C ASP A 214 5.80 -37.35 16.08
N GLU A 215 5.10 -36.21 15.98
CA GLU A 215 4.02 -35.84 16.90
C GLU A 215 2.69 -36.58 16.63
N SER A 216 2.55 -37.24 15.47
CA SER A 216 1.32 -37.93 15.09
C SER A 216 0.93 -39.04 16.07
N GLU A 217 1.91 -39.73 16.63
CA GLU A 217 1.68 -40.79 17.61
C GLU A 217 1.12 -40.21 18.92
N HIS A 218 1.68 -39.09 19.38
CA HIS A 218 1.23 -38.38 20.57
C HIS A 218 -0.18 -37.80 20.39
N ILE A 219 -0.46 -37.17 19.25
CA ILE A 219 -1.80 -36.64 18.93
C ILE A 219 -2.83 -37.76 18.80
N ARG A 220 -2.44 -38.92 18.27
CA ARG A 220 -3.30 -40.11 18.21
C ARG A 220 -3.63 -40.62 19.60
N ILE A 221 -2.66 -40.67 20.51
CA ILE A 221 -2.88 -41.06 21.92
C ILE A 221 -3.82 -40.06 22.61
N LEU A 222 -3.63 -38.75 22.39
CA LEU A 222 -4.50 -37.70 22.92
C LEU A 222 -5.93 -37.73 22.36
N SER A 223 -6.14 -38.33 21.19
CA SER A 223 -7.46 -38.51 20.57
C SER A 223 -8.20 -39.77 21.04
N MET A 224 -7.58 -40.64 21.85
CA MET A 224 -8.21 -41.87 22.34
C MET A 224 -9.27 -41.60 23.42
N PRO A 225 -10.25 -42.50 23.61
CA PRO A 225 -11.19 -42.42 24.73
C PRO A 225 -10.45 -42.38 26.08
N ILE A 226 -10.94 -41.58 27.03
CA ILE A 226 -10.32 -41.31 28.34
C ILE A 226 -9.90 -42.59 29.09
N SER A 227 -10.66 -43.69 28.94
CA SER A 227 -10.37 -44.99 29.57
C SER A 227 -9.13 -45.69 29.02
N GLU A 228 -8.81 -45.48 27.73
CA GLU A 228 -7.62 -46.03 27.07
C GLU A 228 -6.43 -45.10 27.27
N PHE A 229 -6.64 -43.78 27.17
CA PHE A 229 -5.64 -42.75 27.46
C PHE A 229 -5.06 -42.86 28.88
N LYS A 230 -5.91 -43.11 29.88
CA LYS A 230 -5.47 -43.34 31.27
C LYS A 230 -4.66 -44.62 31.44
N LYS A 231 -4.88 -45.64 30.61
CA LYS A 231 -4.11 -46.89 30.68
C LYS A 231 -2.76 -46.74 30.00
N THR A 232 -2.71 -46.11 28.82
CA THR A 232 -1.44 -45.89 28.10
C THR A 232 -0.46 -44.97 28.84
N ILE A 233 -0.94 -44.03 29.66
CA ILE A 233 -0.05 -43.18 30.48
C ILE A 233 0.38 -43.86 31.78
N VAL A 234 -0.43 -44.77 32.33
CA VAL A 234 -0.16 -45.43 33.63
C VAL A 234 0.55 -46.77 33.47
N GLU A 235 0.54 -47.38 32.27
CA GLU A 235 1.18 -48.68 31.97
C GLU A 235 2.51 -48.60 31.20
N ASP A 236 3.09 -47.41 30.97
CA ASP A 236 4.49 -47.32 30.50
C ASP A 236 5.46 -47.60 31.67
N PRO A 237 6.31 -48.65 31.62
CA PRO A 237 7.29 -48.96 32.67
C PRO A 237 8.44 -47.95 32.76
#